data_AF-A0A228IIC2-F1
#
_entry.id   AF-A0A228IIC2-F1
#
_cell.length_a   1.000
_cell.length_b   1.000
_cell.length_c   1.000
_cell.angle_alpha   90.00
_cell.angle_beta   90.00
_cell.angle_gamma   90.00
#
_symmetry.space_group_name_H-M   'P 1'
#
loop_
_entity.id
_entity.type
_entity.pdbx_description
1 polymer ?
#
loop_
_entity_poly.entity_id
_entity_poly.type
_entity_poly.pdbx_seq_one_letter_code
_entity_poly.pdbx_strand_id
1 'polypeptide(L)'
;MSKLAELLKQQEELAARIEAAQAEARTEGLQTVATLADQLGEPFAIDVIKLLSERFSITDFRVSRKRGGKIVQRLPAKYRDPASGKTWSGKGREPAWLSGKDRAAFLIA
;
A
#
# COMPACT_ATOMS: atom_id res chain seq x y z
N MET A 1 12.52 -4.82 -56.90
CA MET A 1 11.86 -3.99 -55.88
C MET A 1 11.09 -4.82 -54.84
N SER A 2 10.51 -5.97 -55.18
CA SER A 2 9.67 -6.80 -54.29
C SER A 2 10.40 -7.47 -53.12
N LYS A 3 11.62 -7.99 -53.32
CA LYS A 3 12.37 -8.72 -52.28
C LYS A 3 12.80 -7.86 -51.08
N LEU A 4 13.09 -6.57 -51.32
CA LEU A 4 13.39 -5.64 -50.23
C LEU A 4 12.16 -5.40 -49.35
N ALA A 5 10.99 -5.25 -49.96
CA ALA A 5 9.73 -5.07 -49.24
C ALA A 5 9.37 -6.29 -48.38
N GLU A 6 9.61 -7.51 -48.89
CA GLU A 6 9.44 -8.73 -48.11
C GLU A 6 10.37 -8.80 -46.89
N LEU A 7 11.65 -8.41 -47.05
CA LEU A 7 12.62 -8.41 -45.94
C LEU A 7 12.27 -7.38 -44.86
N LEU A 8 11.77 -6.20 -45.24
CA LEU A 8 11.31 -5.19 -44.28
C LEU A 8 10.10 -5.69 -43.50
N LYS A 9 9.13 -6.31 -44.18
CA LYS A 9 7.98 -6.92 -43.53
C LYS A 9 8.39 -8.02 -42.54
N GLN A 10 9.37 -8.84 -42.91
CA GLN A 10 9.92 -9.86 -42.01
C GLN A 10 10.62 -9.25 -40.80
N GLN A 11 11.34 -8.14 -40.95
CA GLN A 11 11.95 -7.43 -39.83
C GLN A 11 10.91 -6.90 -38.84
N GLU A 12 9.86 -6.25 -39.34
CA GLU A 12 8.80 -5.71 -38.48
C GLU A 12 8.10 -6.83 -37.69
N GLU A 13 7.81 -7.95 -38.35
CA GLU A 13 7.18 -9.09 -37.67
C GLU A 13 8.10 -9.72 -36.62
N LEU A 14 9.39 -9.87 -36.91
CA LEU A 14 10.37 -10.36 -35.95
C LEU A 14 10.56 -9.37 -34.79
N ALA A 15 10.62 -8.07 -35.06
CA ALA A 15 10.72 -7.04 -34.02
C ALA A 15 9.50 -7.08 -33.09
N ALA A 16 8.29 -7.17 -33.64
CA ALA A 16 7.06 -7.30 -32.86
C ALA A 16 7.06 -8.56 -31.98
N ARG A 17 7.52 -9.70 -32.51
CA ARG A 17 7.65 -10.95 -31.74
C ARG A 17 8.68 -10.83 -30.62
N ILE A 18 9.81 -10.16 -30.87
CA ILE A 18 10.84 -9.92 -29.85
C ILE A 18 10.29 -9.01 -28.76
N GLU A 19 9.59 -7.93 -29.10
CA GLU A 19 8.98 -7.04 -28.11
C GLU A 19 7.92 -7.76 -27.26
N ALA A 20 7.08 -8.60 -27.88
CA ALA A 20 6.11 -9.42 -27.18
C ALA A 20 6.79 -10.39 -26.19
N ALA A 21 7.81 -11.11 -26.64
CA ALA A 21 8.58 -12.02 -25.79
C ALA A 21 9.29 -11.28 -24.63
N GLN A 22 9.82 -10.07 -24.89
CA GLN A 22 10.42 -9.22 -23.86
C GLN A 22 9.39 -8.66 -22.88
N ALA A 23 8.17 -8.36 -23.34
CA ALA A 23 7.09 -7.92 -22.48
C ALA A 23 6.67 -9.04 -21.52
N GLU A 24 6.48 -10.26 -22.05
CA GLU A 24 6.20 -11.46 -21.25
C GLU A 24 7.31 -11.71 -20.21
N ALA A 25 8.58 -11.78 -20.65
CA ALA A 25 9.71 -11.99 -19.75
C ALA A 25 9.85 -10.89 -18.68
N ARG A 26 9.54 -9.63 -19.02
CA ARG A 26 9.50 -8.52 -18.03
C ARG A 26 8.41 -8.74 -16.99
N THR A 27 7.21 -9.15 -17.41
CA THR A 27 6.11 -9.42 -16.46
C THR A 27 6.42 -10.59 -15.53
N GLU A 28 6.99 -11.68 -16.05
CA GLU A 28 7.42 -12.83 -15.23
C GLU A 28 8.52 -12.45 -14.24
N GLY A 29 9.49 -11.64 -14.66
CA GLY A 29 10.54 -11.11 -13.80
C GLY A 29 9.96 -10.28 -12.64
N LEU A 30 9.02 -9.37 -12.95
CA LEU A 30 8.34 -8.57 -11.93
C LEU A 30 7.50 -9.42 -10.98
N GLN A 31 6.82 -10.46 -11.47
CA GLN A 31 6.09 -11.40 -10.62
C GLN A 31 7.04 -12.14 -9.66
N THR A 32 8.20 -12.57 -10.15
CA THR A 32 9.21 -13.25 -9.32
C THR A 32 9.75 -12.32 -8.23
N VAL A 33 10.02 -11.06 -8.57
CA VAL A 33 10.45 -10.06 -7.58
C VAL A 33 9.35 -9.80 -6.57
N ALA A 34 8.08 -9.77 -7.00
CA ALA A 34 6.94 -9.57 -6.11
C ALA A 34 6.75 -10.74 -5.14
N THR A 35 6.85 -11.99 -5.61
CA THR A 35 6.73 -13.17 -4.74
C THR A 35 7.87 -13.23 -3.72
N LEU A 36 9.10 -12.93 -4.13
CA LEU A 36 10.25 -12.83 -3.21
C LEU A 36 10.06 -11.70 -2.19
N ALA A 37 9.55 -10.55 -2.62
CA ALA A 37 9.25 -9.44 -1.72
C ALA A 37 8.19 -9.80 -0.68
N ASP A 38 7.15 -10.53 -1.08
CA ASP A 38 6.13 -11.04 -0.16
C ASP A 38 6.70 -12.08 0.83
N GLN A 39 7.60 -12.96 0.38
CA GLN A 39 8.26 -13.95 1.24
C GLN A 39 9.18 -13.31 2.30
N LEU A 40 9.83 -12.19 1.96
CA LEU A 40 10.75 -11.48 2.85
C LEU A 40 10.05 -10.47 3.78
N GLY A 41 8.82 -10.05 3.46
CA GLY A 41 7.95 -9.25 4.32
C GLY A 41 8.03 -7.73 4.12
N GLU A 42 7.28 -6.99 4.94
CA GLU A 42 6.97 -5.55 4.78
C GLU A 42 8.16 -4.59 4.62
N PRO A 43 9.26 -4.63 5.42
CA PRO A 43 10.32 -3.65 5.27
C PRO A 43 11.03 -3.80 3.91
N PHE A 44 11.26 -5.04 3.48
CA PHE A 44 11.90 -5.34 2.20
C PHE A 44 10.97 -5.03 1.01
N ALA A 45 9.70 -5.39 1.11
CA ALA A 45 8.70 -5.09 0.08
C ALA A 45 8.60 -3.58 -0.22
N ILE A 46 8.63 -2.74 0.81
CA ILE A 46 8.59 -1.29 0.66
C ILE A 46 9.84 -0.77 -0.05
N ASP A 47 11.02 -1.26 0.32
CA ASP A 47 12.28 -0.80 -0.26
C ASP A 47 12.43 -1.24 -1.73
N VAL A 48 11.97 -2.45 -2.08
CA VAL A 48 11.91 -2.90 -3.48
C VAL A 48 10.96 -2.04 -4.31
N ILE A 49 9.76 -1.73 -3.81
CA ILE A 49 8.82 -0.84 -4.51
C ILE A 49 9.46 0.54 -4.77
N LYS A 50 10.11 1.12 -3.76
CA LYS A 50 10.80 2.42 -3.90
C LYS A 50 11.92 2.34 -4.94
N LEU A 51 12.77 1.32 -4.85
CA LEU A 51 13.87 1.10 -5.80
C LEU A 51 13.35 0.98 -7.23
N LEU A 52 12.31 0.17 -7.46
CA LEU A 52 11.72 -0.02 -8.79
C LEU A 52 11.11 1.27 -9.35
N SER A 53 10.45 2.06 -8.50
CA SER A 53 9.90 3.37 -8.89
C SER A 53 10.99 4.39 -9.19
N GLU A 54 12.00 4.54 -8.34
CA GLU A 54 13.02 5.60 -8.44
C GLU A 54 14.09 5.30 -9.49
N ARG A 55 14.53 4.04 -9.58
CA ARG A 55 15.63 3.64 -10.47
C ARG A 55 15.14 3.25 -11.85
N PHE A 56 13.98 2.61 -11.93
CA PHE A 56 13.50 1.97 -13.17
C PHE A 56 12.19 2.57 -13.69
N SER A 57 11.60 3.55 -12.99
CA SER A 57 10.30 4.15 -13.35
C SER A 57 9.18 3.11 -13.51
N ILE A 58 9.29 1.97 -12.81
CA ILE A 58 8.30 0.89 -12.81
C ILE A 58 7.29 1.18 -11.70
N THR A 59 6.01 1.34 -12.07
CA THR A 59 4.94 1.75 -11.14
C THR A 59 3.81 0.73 -11.02
N ASP A 60 3.73 -0.21 -11.95
CA ASP A 60 2.74 -1.30 -12.02
C ASP A 60 3.12 -2.53 -11.18
N PHE A 61 4.15 -2.41 -10.35
CA PHE A 61 4.61 -3.47 -9.45
C PHE A 61 3.62 -3.72 -8.30
N ARG A 62 3.13 -4.96 -8.17
CA ARG A 62 2.14 -5.36 -7.15
C ARG A 62 2.74 -6.34 -6.15
N VAL A 63 2.83 -5.91 -4.89
CA VAL A 63 3.22 -6.74 -3.73
C VAL A 63 2.10 -6.70 -2.70
N SER A 64 1.85 -7.81 -2.01
CA SER A 64 0.81 -7.93 -0.99
C SER A 64 1.22 -7.17 0.27
N ARG A 65 1.04 -5.85 0.27
CA ARG A 65 1.20 -5.05 1.49
C ARG A 65 0.08 -5.43 2.45
N LYS A 66 0.42 -6.11 3.55
CA LYS A 66 -0.39 -6.08 4.77
C LYS A 66 -0.32 -4.66 5.27
N ARG A 67 -1.18 -3.78 4.73
CA ARG A 67 -1.38 -2.41 5.22
C ARG A 67 -1.46 -2.53 6.73
N GLY A 68 -0.37 -2.13 7.39
CA GLY A 68 -0.30 -2.03 8.83
C GLY A 68 -1.27 -0.93 9.22
N GLY A 69 -2.56 -1.29 9.25
CA GLY A 69 -3.58 -0.47 9.85
C GLY A 69 -3.07 -0.22 11.25
N LYS A 70 -2.62 1.00 11.48
CA LYS A 70 -2.11 1.45 12.78
C LYS A 70 -3.14 0.98 13.78
N ILE A 71 -2.82 -0.05 14.57
CA ILE A 71 -3.72 -0.56 15.59
C ILE A 71 -3.83 0.62 16.56
N VAL A 72 -4.88 1.43 16.39
CA VAL A 72 -5.25 2.44 17.36
C VAL A 72 -5.72 1.60 18.54
N GLN A 73 -4.76 1.25 19.41
CA GLN A 73 -5.04 0.72 20.73
C GLN A 73 -6.10 1.64 21.32
N ARG A 74 -7.35 1.15 21.40
CA ARG A 74 -8.45 1.91 21.98
C ARG A 74 -8.06 2.10 23.44
N LEU A 75 -7.52 3.28 23.78
CA LEU A 75 -7.20 3.59 25.16
C LEU A 75 -8.45 3.34 26.00
N PRO A 76 -8.31 2.75 27.19
CA PRO A 76 -9.44 2.57 28.09
C PRO A 76 -10.12 3.92 28.33
N ALA A 77 -11.45 3.91 28.33
CA ALA A 77 -12.23 5.09 28.66
C ALA A 77 -11.90 5.54 30.08
N LYS A 78 -11.52 6.82 30.26
CA LYS A 78 -11.23 7.41 31.56
C LYS A 78 -12.43 8.14 32.13
N TYR A 79 -13.32 8.64 31.27
CA TYR A 79 -14.50 9.40 31.66
C TYR A 79 -15.78 8.84 31.03
N ARG A 80 -16.91 8.88 31.74
CA ARG A 80 -18.25 8.48 31.27
C ARG A 80 -19.30 9.52 31.63
N ASP A 81 -20.13 9.86 30.66
CA ASP A 81 -21.33 10.68 30.87
C ASP A 81 -22.43 9.85 31.54
N PRO A 82 -22.92 10.21 32.74
CA PRO A 82 -24.00 9.51 33.41
C PRO A 82 -25.34 9.64 32.68
N ALA A 83 -25.56 10.70 31.90
CA ALA A 83 -26.83 10.94 31.22
C ALA A 83 -26.94 10.16 29.90
N SER A 84 -25.87 10.12 29.10
CA SER A 84 -25.89 9.49 27.77
C SER A 84 -25.06 8.21 27.66
N GLY A 85 -24.28 7.85 28.68
CA GLY A 85 -23.39 6.68 28.67
C GLY A 85 -22.17 6.82 27.76
N LYS A 86 -21.95 7.98 27.12
CA LYS A 86 -20.80 8.23 26.25
C LYS A 86 -19.50 8.21 27.05
N THR A 87 -18.44 7.67 26.47
CA THR A 87 -17.13 7.56 27.13
C THR A 87 -16.04 8.34 26.40
N TRP A 88 -15.02 8.78 27.15
CA TRP A 88 -13.88 9.49 26.61
C TRP A 88 -12.58 9.01 27.27
N SER A 89 -11.56 8.74 26.46
CA SER A 89 -10.26 8.21 26.93
C SER A 89 -9.32 9.30 27.47
N GLY A 90 -9.74 10.57 27.48
CA GLY A 90 -8.89 11.69 27.86
C GLY A 90 -7.91 12.14 26.77
N LYS A 91 -7.96 11.55 25.57
CA LYS A 91 -7.08 11.88 24.44
C LYS A 91 -7.92 12.29 23.22
N GLY A 92 -7.55 13.39 22.58
CA GLY A 92 -8.28 13.98 21.45
C GLY A 92 -9.21 15.13 21.85
N ARG A 93 -10.18 15.46 20.99
CA ARG A 93 -11.13 16.55 21.23
C ARG A 93 -12.01 16.26 22.45
N GLU A 94 -12.05 17.20 23.39
CA GLU A 94 -12.89 17.09 24.59
C GLU A 94 -14.39 17.12 24.20
N PRO A 95 -15.21 16.21 24.74
CA PRO A 95 -16.64 16.20 24.47
C PRO A 95 -17.39 17.35 25.15
N ALA A 96 -18.49 17.80 24.53
CA ALA A 96 -19.32 18.88 25.06
C ALA A 96 -19.94 18.59 26.44
N TRP A 97 -20.15 17.32 26.80
CA TRP A 97 -20.69 16.94 28.10
C TRP A 97 -19.67 17.06 29.25
N LEU A 98 -18.37 17.09 28.94
CA LEU A 98 -17.27 17.26 29.89
C LEU A 98 -16.70 18.68 29.90
N SER A 99 -16.86 19.41 28.78
CA SER A 99 -16.37 20.78 28.62
C SER A 99 -17.01 21.72 29.65
N GLY A 100 -16.18 22.38 30.46
CA GLY A 100 -16.63 23.36 31.46
C GLY A 100 -17.29 22.78 32.72
N LYS A 101 -17.28 21.46 32.90
CA LYS A 101 -17.78 20.79 34.11
C LYS A 101 -16.64 20.17 34.93
N ASP A 102 -16.93 19.82 36.18
CA ASP A 102 -15.97 19.13 37.02
C ASP A 102 -15.71 17.71 36.48
N ARG A 103 -14.47 17.48 36.03
CA ARG A 103 -14.03 16.22 35.42
C ARG A 103 -14.04 15.07 36.41
N ALA A 104 -13.90 15.34 37.71
CA ALA A 104 -13.91 14.31 38.75
C ALA A 104 -15.25 13.57 38.81
N ALA A 105 -16.36 14.28 38.55
CA ALA A 105 -17.71 13.70 38.57
C ALA A 105 -17.98 12.70 37.43
N PHE A 106 -17.12 12.68 36.40
CA PHE A 106 -17.26 11.80 35.24
C PHE A 106 -16.18 10.74 35.17
N LEU A 107 -15.25 10.67 36.14
CA LEU A 107 -14.19 9.66 36.15
C LEU A 107 -14.79 8.26 36.33
N ILE A 108 -14.36 7.33 35.48
CA ILE A 108 -14.61 5.90 35.65
C ILE A 108 -13.48 5.37 36.52
N ALA A 109 -13.81 4.74 37.65
CA ALA A 109 -12.84 4.08 38.54
C ALA A 109 -12.23 2.83 37.90
#